data_AF-A0A089K048-F1
#
_entry.id   AF-A0A089K048-F1
#
_cell.length_a   1.000
_cell.length_b   1.000
_cell.length_c   1.000
_cell.angle_alpha   90.00
_cell.angle_beta   90.00
_cell.angle_gamma   90.00
#
_symmetry.space_group_name_H-M   'P 1'
#
loop_
_entity.id
_entity.type
_entity.pdbx_description
1 polymer ?
#
loop_
_entity_poly.entity_id
_entity_poly.type
_entity_poly.pdbx_seq_one_letter_code
_entity_poly.pdbx_strand_id
1 'polypeptide(L)'
;MLNGIWLGMILIGFVFAAVTGRMNEFTAAVFDGAKSGVTVSFGLISVLVFWLGIMRIAEDADLLKKISRVLGPVVSFLFPDVPKGHPAIGYILSNMSANLLGLGNAATPMGIKAMQELQTLNPDKETATPAMCTLLALNTASITLIPATLIAIRLNYGSADPAAIVGTTLAATAVATLAAIAADRLCRRLTLLRRPPGPPPAIRSGTAAAKGSAALPHSSVKG
;
A
#
# COMPACT_ATOMS: atom_id res chain seq x y z
N MET A 1 2.43 6.51 17.02
CA MET A 1 1.20 7.30 16.78
C MET A 1 -0.06 6.48 17.01
N LEU A 2 -0.26 5.33 16.35
CA LEU A 2 -1.47 4.50 16.54
C LEU A 2 -1.65 3.99 17.99
N ASN A 3 -0.57 3.49 18.62
CA ASN A 3 -0.62 3.01 20.01
C ASN A 3 -1.09 4.09 21.00
N GLY A 4 -0.75 5.36 20.74
CA GLY A 4 -1.20 6.47 21.57
C GLY A 4 -2.70 6.75 21.42
N ILE A 5 -3.25 6.61 20.20
CA ILE A 5 -4.68 6.76 19.94
C ILE A 5 -5.48 5.65 20.63
N TRP A 6 -5.04 4.39 20.47
CA TRP A 6 -5.69 3.24 21.12
C TRP A 6 -5.67 3.35 22.65
N LEU A 7 -4.51 3.68 23.21
CA LEU A 7 -4.38 3.91 24.64
C LEU A 7 -5.28 5.05 25.11
N GLY A 8 -5.33 6.15 24.37
CA GLY A 8 -6.21 7.28 24.65
C GLY A 8 -7.69 6.88 24.69
N MET A 9 -8.16 6.12 23.69
CA MET A 9 -9.54 5.63 23.65
C MET A 9 -9.88 4.74 24.85
N ILE A 10 -8.98 3.82 25.22
CA ILE A 10 -9.16 2.92 26.37
C ILE A 10 -9.17 3.72 27.68
N LEU A 11 -8.25 4.67 27.84
CA LEU A 11 -8.16 5.52 29.04
C LEU A 11 -9.38 6.41 29.20
N ILE A 12 -9.87 7.03 28.12
CA ILE A 12 -11.09 7.83 28.16
C ILE A 12 -12.29 6.96 28.55
N GLY A 13 -12.41 5.76 27.97
CA GLY A 13 -13.46 4.81 28.34
C GLY A 13 -13.38 4.37 29.82
N PHE A 14 -12.17 4.10 30.31
CA PHE A 14 -11.92 3.73 31.71
C PHE A 14 -12.30 4.85 32.68
N VAL A 15 -11.85 6.09 32.42
CA VAL A 15 -12.17 7.26 33.25
C VAL A 15 -13.68 7.53 33.25
N PHE A 16 -14.33 7.45 32.08
CA PHE A 16 -15.77 7.63 31.97
C PHE A 16 -16.54 6.57 32.79
N ALA A 17 -16.12 5.30 32.71
CA ALA A 17 -16.71 4.22 33.49
C ALA A 17 -16.48 4.40 35.00
N ALA A 18 -15.30 4.89 35.41
CA ALA A 18 -14.98 5.19 36.80
C ALA A 18 -15.86 6.32 37.36
N VAL A 19 -16.05 7.41 36.61
CA VAL A 19 -16.88 8.56 37.02
C VAL A 19 -18.37 8.20 37.05
N THR A 20 -18.84 7.37 36.12
CA THR A 20 -20.26 6.96 36.05
C THR A 20 -20.60 5.75 36.92
N GLY A 21 -19.62 5.16 37.62
CA GLY A 21 -19.81 3.98 38.46
C GLY A 21 -20.01 2.66 37.69
N ARG A 22 -19.80 2.66 36.37
CA ARG A 22 -20.03 1.52 35.46
C ARG A 22 -18.78 0.66 35.23
N MET A 23 -17.91 0.54 36.22
CA MET A 23 -16.64 -0.19 36.08
C MET A 23 -16.84 -1.66 35.71
N ASN A 24 -17.92 -2.30 36.18
CA ASN A 24 -18.27 -3.67 35.83
C ASN A 24 -18.61 -3.82 34.33
N GLU A 25 -19.35 -2.86 33.75
CA GLU A 25 -19.66 -2.84 32.32
C GLU A 25 -18.39 -2.67 31.49
N PHE A 26 -17.47 -1.78 31.92
CA PHE A 26 -16.18 -1.60 31.27
C PHE A 26 -15.35 -2.89 31.27
N THR A 27 -15.19 -3.54 32.42
CA THR A 27 -14.43 -4.80 32.51
C THR A 27 -15.06 -5.88 31.65
N ALA A 28 -16.39 -6.03 31.66
CA ALA A 28 -17.10 -6.97 30.81
C ALA A 28 -16.87 -6.69 29.32
N ALA A 29 -16.94 -5.43 28.89
CA ALA A 29 -16.69 -5.02 27.51
C ALA A 29 -15.25 -5.32 27.06
N VAL A 30 -14.25 -5.17 27.94
CA VAL A 30 -12.86 -5.53 27.65
C VAL A 30 -12.72 -7.04 27.38
N PHE A 31 -13.31 -7.89 28.24
CA PHE A 31 -13.27 -9.34 28.05
C PHE A 31 -14.07 -9.81 26.85
N ASP A 32 -15.24 -9.22 26.59
CA ASP A 32 -16.06 -9.56 25.42
C ASP A 32 -15.35 -9.14 24.12
N GLY A 33 -14.72 -7.96 24.11
CA GLY A 33 -13.84 -7.53 23.02
C GLY A 33 -12.70 -8.51 22.77
N ALA A 34 -12.03 -8.99 23.82
CA ALA A 34 -10.96 -9.99 23.70
C ALA A 34 -11.48 -11.32 23.12
N LYS A 35 -12.61 -11.82 23.61
CA LYS A 35 -13.26 -13.05 23.10
C LYS A 35 -13.66 -12.92 21.64
N SER A 36 -14.34 -11.82 21.30
CA SER A 36 -14.76 -11.50 19.93
C SER A 36 -13.54 -11.45 18.99
N GLY A 37 -12.47 -10.77 19.41
CA GLY A 37 -11.21 -10.73 18.66
C GLY A 37 -10.64 -12.11 18.35
N VAL A 38 -10.62 -13.01 19.33
CA VAL A 38 -10.18 -14.41 19.14
C VAL A 38 -11.10 -15.16 18.17
N THR A 39 -12.42 -15.09 18.36
CA THR A 39 -13.40 -15.77 17.48
C THR A 39 -13.28 -15.29 16.04
N VAL A 40 -13.20 -13.98 15.82
CA VAL A 40 -13.01 -13.39 14.48
C VAL A 40 -11.67 -13.84 13.89
N SER A 41 -10.60 -13.84 14.68
CA SER A 41 -9.27 -14.26 14.21
C SER A 41 -9.27 -15.72 13.72
N PHE A 42 -9.86 -16.65 14.49
CA PHE A 42 -9.96 -18.05 14.07
C PHE A 42 -10.79 -18.23 12.80
N GLY A 43 -11.93 -17.54 12.68
CA GLY A 43 -12.75 -17.59 11.48
C GLY A 43 -12.01 -17.01 10.25
N LEU A 44 -11.26 -15.93 10.44
CA LEU A 44 -10.46 -15.33 9.37
C LEU A 44 -9.29 -16.23 8.95
N ILE A 45 -8.62 -16.93 9.87
CA ILE A 45 -7.47 -17.79 9.55
C ILE A 45 -7.83 -18.82 8.48
N SER A 46 -8.91 -19.59 8.67
CA SER A 46 -9.30 -20.65 7.74
C SER A 46 -9.56 -20.13 6.33
N VAL A 47 -10.33 -19.04 6.23
CA VAL A 47 -10.70 -18.46 4.94
C VAL A 47 -9.51 -17.77 4.26
N LEU A 48 -8.67 -17.06 5.03
CA LEU A 48 -7.47 -16.40 4.51
C LEU A 48 -6.45 -17.41 4.02
N VAL A 49 -6.18 -18.49 4.77
CA VAL A 49 -5.24 -19.55 4.34
C VAL A 49 -5.71 -20.18 3.04
N PHE A 50 -7.01 -20.50 2.90
CA PHE A 50 -7.57 -21.04 1.68
C PHE A 50 -7.38 -20.10 0.48
N TRP A 51 -7.76 -18.83 0.62
CA TRP A 51 -7.63 -17.85 -0.47
C TRP A 51 -6.19 -17.52 -0.80
N LEU A 52 -5.31 -17.38 0.20
CA LEU A 52 -3.88 -17.20 -0.02
C LEU A 52 -3.26 -18.40 -0.75
N GLY A 53 -3.73 -19.63 -0.47
CA GLY A 53 -3.34 -20.84 -1.19
C GLY A 53 -3.72 -20.81 -2.67
N ILE A 54 -5.00 -20.51 -2.99
CA ILE A 54 -5.45 -20.33 -4.38
C ILE A 54 -4.62 -19.27 -5.11
N MET A 55 -4.30 -18.19 -4.41
CA MET A 55 -3.53 -17.11 -4.99
C MET A 55 -2.07 -17.46 -5.21
N ARG A 56 -1.48 -18.28 -4.34
CA ARG A 56 -0.14 -18.81 -4.58
C ARG A 56 -0.10 -19.67 -5.85
N ILE A 57 -1.13 -20.48 -6.07
CA ILE A 57 -1.30 -21.24 -7.31
C ILE A 57 -1.44 -20.29 -8.52
N ALA A 58 -2.19 -19.19 -8.39
CA ALA A 58 -2.33 -18.19 -9.45
C ALA A 58 -1.02 -17.45 -9.76
N GLU A 59 -0.21 -17.16 -8.74
CA GLU A 59 1.13 -16.60 -8.87
C GLU A 59 2.07 -17.58 -9.59
N ASP A 60 2.10 -18.84 -9.15
CA ASP A 60 2.90 -19.91 -9.76
C ASP A 60 2.46 -20.20 -11.21
N ALA A 61 1.18 -20.00 -11.52
CA ALA A 61 0.62 -20.10 -12.88
C ALA A 61 0.89 -18.86 -13.76
N ASP A 62 1.72 -17.92 -13.30
CA ASP A 62 2.07 -16.67 -13.99
C ASP A 62 0.86 -15.75 -14.29
N LEU A 63 -0.25 -15.92 -13.59
CA LEU A 63 -1.42 -15.05 -13.75
C LEU A 63 -1.08 -13.62 -13.32
N LEU A 64 -0.29 -13.45 -12.25
CA LEU A 64 0.16 -12.13 -11.78
C LEU A 64 1.05 -11.42 -12.81
N LYS A 65 1.91 -12.16 -13.53
CA LYS A 65 2.70 -11.57 -14.64
C LYS A 65 1.80 -11.12 -15.79
N LYS A 66 0.76 -11.90 -16.10
CA LYS A 66 -0.23 -11.53 -17.14
C LYS A 66 -1.02 -10.28 -16.74
N ILE A 67 -1.53 -10.22 -15.52
CA ILE A 67 -2.23 -9.05 -14.98
C ILE A 67 -1.29 -7.83 -14.95
N SER A 68 -0.03 -8.00 -14.54
CA SER A 68 0.96 -6.93 -14.55
C SER A 68 1.22 -6.39 -15.97
N ARG A 69 1.19 -7.25 -17.00
CA ARG A 69 1.31 -6.80 -18.39
C ARG A 69 0.09 -5.99 -18.85
N VAL A 70 -1.10 -6.40 -18.43
CA VAL A 70 -2.37 -5.68 -18.72
C VAL A 70 -2.43 -4.34 -17.97
N LEU A 71 -1.92 -4.29 -16.73
CA LEU A 71 -1.84 -3.07 -15.93
C LEU A 71 -0.68 -2.14 -16.33
N GLY A 72 0.31 -2.64 -17.06
CA GLY A 72 1.44 -1.86 -17.58
C GLY A 72 1.08 -0.50 -18.20
N PRO A 73 0.13 -0.40 -19.15
CA PRO A 73 -0.32 0.88 -19.70
C PRO A 73 -1.00 1.80 -18.68
N VAL A 74 -1.74 1.23 -17.71
CA VAL A 74 -2.37 2.01 -16.65
C VAL A 74 -1.31 2.59 -15.72
N VAL A 75 -0.31 1.80 -15.32
CA VAL A 75 0.79 2.25 -14.47
C VAL A 75 1.64 3.28 -15.18
N SER A 76 1.99 3.10 -16.45
CA SER A 76 2.77 4.10 -17.19
C SER A 76 2.03 5.42 -17.35
N PHE A 77 0.70 5.39 -17.46
CA PHE A 77 -0.13 6.58 -17.48
C PHE A 77 -0.21 7.27 -16.09
N LEU A 78 -0.35 6.50 -15.02
CA LEU A 78 -0.47 7.01 -13.64
C LEU A 78 0.86 7.50 -13.06
N PHE A 79 1.98 6.93 -13.48
CA PHE A 79 3.32 7.22 -12.97
C PHE A 79 4.26 7.73 -14.08
N PRO A 80 3.95 8.89 -14.70
CA PRO A 80 4.78 9.45 -15.78
C PRO A 80 6.17 9.88 -15.31
N ASP A 81 6.32 10.16 -14.01
CA ASP A 81 7.57 10.67 -13.40
C ASP A 81 8.59 9.55 -13.12
N VAL A 82 8.22 8.27 -13.32
CA VAL A 82 9.08 7.12 -13.02
C VAL A 82 9.75 6.63 -14.31
N PRO A 83 11.10 6.54 -14.38
CA PRO A 83 11.80 6.07 -15.57
C PRO A 83 11.36 4.66 -16.00
N LYS A 84 11.24 4.44 -17.32
CA LYS A 84 10.93 3.12 -17.87
C LYS A 84 12.04 2.14 -17.50
N GLY A 85 11.66 0.98 -16.95
CA GLY A 85 12.60 -0.05 -16.49
C GLY A 85 13.09 0.11 -15.06
N HIS A 86 12.68 1.16 -14.33
CA HIS A 86 12.99 1.29 -12.91
C HIS A 86 12.27 0.20 -12.08
N PRO A 87 12.94 -0.43 -11.08
CA PRO A 87 12.35 -1.49 -10.26
C PRO A 87 11.05 -1.08 -9.54
N ALA A 88 10.88 0.22 -9.26
CA ALA A 88 9.63 0.78 -8.71
C ALA A 88 8.39 0.34 -9.52
N ILE A 89 8.46 0.31 -10.85
CA ILE A 89 7.33 -0.09 -11.70
C ILE A 89 6.92 -1.53 -11.43
N GLY A 90 7.89 -2.43 -11.24
CA GLY A 90 7.63 -3.84 -10.93
C GLY A 90 6.90 -3.99 -9.60
N TYR A 91 7.37 -3.32 -8.55
CA TYR A 91 6.70 -3.38 -7.24
C TYR A 91 5.34 -2.70 -7.22
N ILE A 92 5.14 -1.60 -7.95
CA ILE A 92 3.83 -0.94 -8.11
C ILE A 92 2.85 -1.89 -8.81
N LEU A 93 3.27 -2.55 -9.89
CA LEU A 93 2.45 -3.53 -10.60
C LEU A 93 2.07 -4.71 -9.71
N SER A 94 3.03 -5.25 -8.95
CA SER A 94 2.76 -6.33 -7.99
C SER A 94 1.79 -5.90 -6.89
N ASN A 95 1.97 -4.70 -6.32
CA ASN A 95 1.08 -4.13 -5.31
C ASN A 95 -0.36 -3.92 -5.86
N MET A 96 -0.50 -3.31 -7.04
CA MET A 96 -1.80 -3.11 -7.67
C MET A 96 -2.47 -4.44 -8.06
N SER A 97 -1.71 -5.41 -8.56
CA SER A 97 -2.23 -6.75 -8.88
C SER A 97 -2.75 -7.47 -7.64
N ALA A 98 -2.01 -7.39 -6.52
CA ALA A 98 -2.43 -7.96 -5.25
C ALA A 98 -3.70 -7.28 -4.72
N ASN A 99 -3.79 -5.94 -4.75
CA ASN A 99 -5.00 -5.21 -4.34
C ASN A 99 -6.21 -5.53 -5.22
N LEU A 100 -6.01 -5.66 -6.54
CA LEU A 100 -7.06 -6.00 -7.49
C LEU A 100 -7.67 -7.38 -7.20
N LEU A 101 -6.85 -8.31 -6.73
CA LEU A 101 -7.26 -9.67 -6.41
C LEU A 101 -7.69 -9.85 -4.95
N GLY A 102 -7.75 -8.75 -4.17
CA GLY A 102 -8.21 -8.78 -2.78
C GLY A 102 -7.18 -9.29 -1.77
N LEU A 103 -5.90 -9.27 -2.13
CA LEU A 103 -4.78 -9.70 -1.29
C LEU A 103 -4.12 -8.54 -0.54
N GLY A 104 -4.89 -7.77 0.22
CA GLY A 104 -4.36 -6.60 0.94
C GLY A 104 -3.13 -6.91 1.82
N ASN A 105 -3.07 -8.11 2.41
CA ASN A 105 -1.96 -8.57 3.24
C ASN A 105 -0.65 -8.78 2.45
N ALA A 106 -0.72 -9.22 1.20
CA ALA A 106 0.44 -9.35 0.30
C ALA A 106 0.73 -8.05 -0.45
N ALA A 107 -0.28 -7.21 -0.66
CA ALA A 107 -0.13 -5.93 -1.31
C ALA A 107 0.71 -4.96 -0.47
N THR A 108 0.49 -4.90 0.84
CA THR A 108 1.16 -3.98 1.76
C THR A 108 2.69 -4.07 1.71
N PRO A 109 3.34 -5.25 1.85
CA PRO A 109 4.80 -5.35 1.75
C PRO A 109 5.33 -4.97 0.37
N MET A 110 4.57 -5.24 -0.71
CA MET A 110 4.94 -4.80 -2.06
C MET A 110 4.82 -3.27 -2.21
N GLY A 111 3.80 -2.67 -1.59
CA GLY A 111 3.61 -1.22 -1.57
C GLY A 111 4.72 -0.50 -0.81
N ILE A 112 5.18 -1.05 0.32
CA ILE A 112 6.33 -0.51 1.07
C ILE A 112 7.60 -0.58 0.21
N LYS A 113 7.89 -1.71 -0.45
CA LYS A 113 9.04 -1.82 -1.37
C LYS A 113 8.93 -0.84 -2.54
N ALA A 114 7.74 -0.69 -3.13
CA ALA A 114 7.50 0.31 -4.16
C ALA A 114 7.79 1.73 -3.64
N MET A 115 7.36 2.06 -2.42
CA MET A 115 7.63 3.36 -1.80
C MET A 115 9.12 3.59 -1.56
N GLN A 116 9.86 2.56 -1.13
CA GLN A 116 11.31 2.61 -0.96
C GLN A 116 12.03 2.85 -2.29
N GLU A 117 11.60 2.19 -3.37
CA GLU A 117 12.15 2.41 -4.71
C GLU A 117 11.77 3.78 -5.28
N LEU A 118 10.57 4.29 -5.02
CA LEU A 118 10.22 5.67 -5.38
C LEU A 118 11.04 6.69 -4.58
N GLN A 119 11.40 6.35 -3.33
CA GLN A 119 12.22 7.20 -2.49
C GLN A 119 13.66 7.30 -3.02
N THR A 120 14.20 6.32 -3.77
CA THR A 120 15.53 6.46 -4.39
C THR A 120 15.56 7.55 -5.45
N LEU A 121 14.45 7.72 -6.18
CA LEU A 121 14.24 8.77 -7.18
C LEU A 121 13.87 10.12 -6.58
N ASN A 122 13.58 10.18 -5.28
CA ASN A 122 13.15 11.40 -4.61
C ASN A 122 14.33 12.36 -4.37
N PRO A 123 14.31 13.59 -4.94
CA PRO A 123 15.35 14.59 -4.70
C PRO A 123 15.35 15.14 -3.27
N ASP A 124 14.20 15.13 -2.57
CA ASP A 124 14.07 15.58 -1.18
C ASP A 124 13.46 14.47 -0.32
N LYS A 125 14.28 13.86 0.55
CA LYS A 125 13.86 12.68 1.33
C LYS A 125 12.75 12.98 2.34
N GLU A 126 12.57 14.23 2.75
CA GLU A 126 11.56 14.64 3.72
C GLU A 126 10.21 14.98 3.08
N THR A 127 10.18 15.23 1.76
CA THR A 127 8.96 15.60 1.03
C THR A 127 8.55 14.50 0.07
N ALA A 128 7.30 14.03 0.16
CA ALA A 128 6.78 13.01 -0.75
C ALA A 128 6.72 13.50 -2.20
N THR A 129 7.19 12.69 -3.15
CA THR A 129 7.05 12.98 -4.57
C THR A 129 5.61 12.75 -5.05
N PRO A 130 5.20 13.37 -6.17
CA PRO A 130 3.91 13.09 -6.76
C PRO A 130 3.64 11.60 -7.00
N ALA A 131 4.65 10.84 -7.46
CA ALA A 131 4.54 9.39 -7.65
C ALA A 131 4.21 8.66 -6.34
N MET A 132 4.84 9.05 -5.23
CA MET A 132 4.54 8.47 -3.91
C MET A 132 3.12 8.79 -3.45
N CYS A 133 2.64 10.02 -3.69
CA CYS A 133 1.26 10.42 -3.40
C CYS A 133 0.25 9.61 -4.22
N THR A 134 0.49 9.42 -5.52
CA THR A 134 -0.38 8.60 -6.39
C THR A 134 -0.42 7.15 -5.92
N LEU A 135 0.73 6.56 -5.57
CA LEU A 135 0.77 5.19 -5.05
C LEU A 135 -0.05 5.03 -3.77
N LEU A 136 0.06 6.01 -2.86
CA LEU A 136 -0.71 6.03 -1.62
C LEU A 136 -2.22 6.15 -1.90
N ALA A 137 -2.62 7.11 -2.74
CA ALA A 137 -4.02 7.33 -3.12
C ALA A 137 -4.63 6.08 -3.76
N LEU A 138 -3.89 5.41 -4.64
CA LEU A 138 -4.31 4.16 -5.25
C LEU A 138 -4.45 3.05 -4.20
N ASN A 139 -3.51 2.89 -3.27
CA ASN A 139 -3.63 1.87 -2.20
C ASN A 139 -4.82 2.11 -1.28
N THR A 140 -5.21 3.37 -1.04
CA THR A 140 -6.38 3.70 -0.21
C THR A 140 -7.70 3.45 -0.93
N ALA A 141 -7.78 3.74 -2.23
CA ALA A 141 -9.02 3.66 -2.99
C ALA A 141 -9.21 2.35 -3.80
N SER A 142 -8.14 1.54 -3.87
CA SER A 142 -7.94 0.42 -4.80
C SER A 142 -9.21 -0.35 -5.17
N ILE A 143 -9.38 -0.56 -6.47
CA ILE A 143 -10.35 -1.51 -7.00
C ILE A 143 -9.98 -2.90 -6.53
N THR A 144 -10.93 -3.61 -5.94
CA THR A 144 -10.79 -5.01 -5.54
C THR A 144 -11.90 -5.83 -6.21
N LEU A 145 -11.52 -6.74 -7.11
CA LEU A 145 -12.46 -7.60 -7.85
C LEU A 145 -13.15 -8.59 -6.93
N ILE A 146 -12.39 -9.20 -6.02
CA ILE A 146 -12.88 -10.20 -5.08
C ILE A 146 -12.51 -9.75 -3.66
N PRO A 147 -13.42 -9.13 -2.90
CA PRO A 147 -13.16 -8.69 -1.54
C PRO A 147 -13.20 -9.88 -0.56
N ALA A 148 -12.28 -10.84 -0.73
CA ALA A 148 -12.25 -12.11 0.01
C ALA A 148 -12.29 -11.91 1.53
N THR A 149 -11.58 -10.90 2.06
CA THR A 149 -11.60 -10.56 3.49
C THR A 149 -12.98 -10.12 3.96
N LEU A 150 -13.71 -9.31 3.18
CA LEU A 150 -15.05 -8.88 3.60
C LEU A 150 -16.07 -10.02 3.49
N ILE A 151 -15.92 -10.90 2.49
CA ILE A 151 -16.72 -12.13 2.39
C ILE A 151 -16.47 -13.00 3.63
N ALA A 152 -15.21 -13.16 4.04
CA ALA A 152 -14.83 -13.91 5.24
C ALA A 152 -15.43 -13.33 6.52
N ILE A 153 -15.37 -12.00 6.67
CA ILE A 153 -16.02 -11.31 7.80
C ILE A 153 -17.53 -11.58 7.78
N ARG A 154 -18.19 -11.41 6.63
CA ARG A 154 -19.63 -11.66 6.51
C ARG A 154 -20.01 -13.11 6.84
N LEU A 155 -19.22 -14.09 6.41
CA LEU A 155 -19.38 -15.49 6.79
C LEU A 155 -19.29 -15.68 8.31
N ASN A 156 -18.26 -15.11 8.95
CA ASN A 156 -18.05 -15.24 10.40
C ASN A 156 -19.16 -14.60 11.23
N TYR A 157 -19.82 -13.57 10.71
CA TYR A 157 -20.96 -12.90 11.36
C TYR A 157 -22.33 -13.44 10.89
N GLY A 158 -22.38 -14.61 10.24
CA GLY A 158 -23.64 -15.31 9.93
C GLY A 158 -24.45 -14.71 8.79
N SER A 159 -23.82 -13.99 7.86
CA SER A 159 -24.51 -13.43 6.68
C SER A 159 -25.10 -14.55 5.81
N ALA A 160 -26.39 -14.44 5.47
CA ALA A 160 -27.08 -15.39 4.58
C ALA A 160 -26.50 -15.42 3.17
N ASP A 161 -26.13 -14.24 2.63
CA ASP A 161 -25.37 -14.12 1.39
C ASP A 161 -24.10 -13.27 1.62
N PRO A 162 -22.96 -13.92 1.92
CA PRO A 162 -21.68 -13.25 2.12
C PRO A 162 -21.11 -12.63 0.84
N ALA A 163 -21.46 -13.13 -0.34
CA ALA A 163 -20.90 -12.70 -1.63
C ALA A 163 -21.72 -11.58 -2.29
N ALA A 164 -22.95 -11.30 -1.84
CA ALA A 164 -23.79 -10.20 -2.33
C ALA A 164 -23.07 -8.84 -2.42
N ILE A 165 -22.07 -8.61 -1.56
CA ILE A 165 -21.33 -7.33 -1.53
C ILE A 165 -20.40 -7.13 -2.73
N VAL A 166 -19.99 -8.19 -3.44
CA VAL A 166 -18.95 -8.13 -4.48
C VAL A 166 -19.25 -7.04 -5.51
N GLY A 167 -20.46 -7.02 -6.07
CA GLY A 167 -20.85 -6.02 -7.06
C GLY A 167 -20.86 -4.59 -6.51
N THR A 168 -21.40 -4.40 -5.31
CA THR A 168 -21.45 -3.08 -4.65
C THR A 168 -20.06 -2.57 -4.27
N THR A 169 -19.18 -3.45 -3.80
CA THR A 169 -17.80 -3.12 -3.46
C THR A 169 -17.01 -2.77 -4.71
N LEU A 170 -17.19 -3.51 -5.80
CA LEU A 170 -16.53 -3.19 -7.07
C LEU A 170 -16.96 -1.81 -7.59
N ALA A 171 -18.26 -1.50 -7.56
CA ALA A 171 -18.77 -0.19 -7.96
C ALA A 171 -18.24 0.93 -7.06
N ALA A 172 -18.30 0.75 -5.73
CA ALA A 172 -17.83 1.74 -4.77
C ALA A 172 -16.31 1.99 -4.90
N THR A 173 -15.50 0.94 -5.04
CA THR A 173 -14.03 1.07 -5.19
C THR A 173 -13.64 1.65 -6.55
N ALA A 174 -14.39 1.37 -7.62
CA ALA A 174 -14.20 2.03 -8.90
C ALA A 174 -14.45 3.55 -8.80
N VAL A 175 -15.56 3.97 -8.17
CA VAL A 175 -15.85 5.39 -7.94
C VAL A 175 -14.78 6.03 -7.05
N ALA A 176 -14.38 5.36 -5.96
CA ALA A 176 -13.34 5.84 -5.07
C ALA A 176 -11.99 5.99 -5.80
N THR A 177 -11.61 5.03 -6.64
CA THR A 177 -10.36 5.07 -7.40
C THR A 177 -10.37 6.22 -8.42
N LEU A 178 -11.49 6.42 -9.12
CA LEU A 178 -11.65 7.55 -10.06
C LEU A 178 -11.55 8.89 -9.32
N ALA A 179 -12.24 9.03 -8.18
CA ALA A 179 -12.17 10.22 -7.35
C ALA A 179 -10.76 10.47 -6.81
N ALA A 180 -10.05 9.44 -6.37
CA ALA A 180 -8.68 9.53 -5.89
C ALA A 180 -7.71 9.97 -6.99
N ILE A 181 -7.81 9.40 -8.20
CA ILE A 181 -7.00 9.80 -9.34
C ILE A 181 -7.33 11.25 -9.75
N ALA A 182 -8.60 11.63 -9.78
CA ALA A 182 -9.01 12.99 -10.11
C ALA A 182 -8.47 14.01 -9.08
N ALA A 183 -8.57 13.70 -7.80
CA ALA A 183 -8.02 14.52 -6.71
C ALA A 183 -6.49 14.62 -6.79
N ASP A 184 -5.78 13.51 -7.02
CA ASP A 184 -4.33 13.49 -7.19
C ASP A 184 -3.89 14.38 -8.37
N ARG A 185 -4.56 14.25 -9.53
CA ARG A 185 -4.28 15.08 -10.72
C ARG A 185 -4.59 16.56 -10.49
N LEU A 186 -5.69 16.87 -9.81
CA LEU A 186 -6.04 18.25 -9.45
C LEU A 186 -4.99 18.86 -8.52
N CYS A 187 -4.60 18.14 -7.46
CA CYS A 187 -3.58 18.57 -6.52
C CYS A 187 -2.22 18.77 -7.18
N ARG A 188 -1.80 17.85 -8.06
CA ARG A 188 -0.59 17.99 -8.88
C ARG A 188 -0.64 19.26 -9.72
N ARG A 189 -1.75 19.52 -10.42
CA ARG A 189 -1.93 20.71 -11.26
C ARG A 189 -1.89 22.00 -10.45
N LEU A 190 -2.58 22.04 -9.31
CA LEU A 190 -2.57 23.19 -8.40
C LEU A 190 -1.18 23.44 -7.80
N THR A 191 -0.43 22.38 -7.50
CA THR A 191 0.93 22.49 -6.95
C THR A 191 1.90 23.01 -8.01
N LEU A 192 1.83 22.52 -9.25
CA LEU A 192 2.62 23.04 -10.37
C LEU A 192 2.34 24.52 -10.68
N LEU A 193 1.08 24.95 -10.54
CA LEU A 193 0.71 26.37 -10.68
C LEU A 193 1.30 27.24 -9.56
N ARG A 194 1.52 26.68 -8.36
CA ARG A 194 2.11 27.40 -7.21
C ARG A 194 3.64 27.36 -7.21
N ARG A 195 4.25 26.30 -7.74
CA ARG A 195 5.70 26.09 -7.81
C ARG A 195 6.06 25.49 -9.17
N PRO A 196 6.27 26.32 -10.21
CA PRO A 196 6.71 25.82 -11.50
C PRO A 196 8.06 25.12 -11.37
N PRO A 197 8.34 24.07 -12.17
CA PRO A 197 9.62 23.37 -12.13
C PRO A 197 10.77 24.38 -12.33
N GLY A 198 11.77 24.32 -11.46
CA GLY A 198 13.00 25.08 -11.67
C GLY A 198 13.67 24.68 -12.98
N PRO A 199 14.50 25.55 -13.58
CA PRO A 199 15.23 25.21 -14.80
C PRO A 199 16.03 23.91 -14.59
N PRO A 200 16.14 23.04 -15.61
CA PRO A 200 16.89 21.80 -15.51
C PRO A 200 18.32 22.10 -15.03
N PRO A 201 18.90 21.26 -14.15
CA PRO A 201 20.25 21.48 -13.67
C PRO A 201 21.20 21.57 -14.86
N ALA A 202 21.98 22.66 -14.91
CA ALA A 202 22.94 22.87 -15.97
C ALA A 202 23.84 21.63 -16.11
N ILE A 203 23.83 21.03 -17.30
CA ILE A 203 24.74 19.94 -17.63
C ILE A 203 26.14 20.49 -17.41
N ARG A 204 26.81 20.06 -16.34
CA ARG A 204 28.22 20.35 -16.14
C ARG A 204 28.98 19.62 -17.24
N SER A 205 29.22 20.29 -18.36
CA SER A 205 30.17 19.86 -19.39
C SER A 205 31.58 19.95 -18.80
N GLY A 206 31.94 18.95 -18.01
CA GLY A 206 33.27 18.78 -17.45
C GLY A 206 34.12 17.93 -18.38
N THR A 207 34.81 18.58 -19.33
CA THR A 207 36.02 18.08 -19.96
C THR A 207 37.04 17.70 -18.87
N ALA A 208 37.13 16.43 -18.52
CA ALA A 208 38.28 15.88 -17.80
C ALA A 208 39.24 15.30 -18.84
N ALA A 209 40.08 16.19 -19.38
CA ALA A 209 41.24 15.83 -20.16
C ALA A 209 42.26 15.07 -19.29
N ALA A 210 42.82 14.04 -19.90
CA ALA A 210 43.98 13.24 -19.51
C ALA A 210 44.99 13.89 -18.54
N LYS A 211 45.09 13.31 -17.34
CA LYS A 211 46.31 13.10 -16.52
C LYS A 211 45.98 11.88 -15.65
N GLY A 212 46.73 10.81 -15.53
CA GLY A 212 48.11 10.48 -15.83
C GLY A 212 48.34 9.11 -15.18
N SER A 213 49.06 8.24 -15.88
CA SER A 213 49.45 6.90 -15.44
C SER A 213 50.12 6.91 -14.06
N ALA A 214 49.64 6.07 -13.12
CA ALA A 214 50.45 5.57 -12.01
C ALA A 214 49.86 4.25 -11.44
N ALA A 215 50.54 3.16 -11.78
CA ALA A 215 50.76 1.91 -11.05
C ALA A 215 49.78 1.45 -9.94
N LEU A 216 49.23 0.25 -10.17
CA LEU A 216 48.70 -0.66 -9.14
C LEU A 216 49.80 -1.12 -8.17
N PRO A 217 49.51 -1.23 -6.87
CA PRO A 217 50.23 -2.16 -5.99
C PRO A 217 49.37 -3.36 -5.61
N HIS A 218 49.99 -4.53 -5.74
CA HIS A 218 49.55 -5.82 -5.24
C HIS A 218 49.42 -5.88 -3.70
N SER A 219 48.46 -6.70 -3.27
CA SER A 219 48.42 -7.55 -2.06
C SER A 219 48.68 -6.95 -0.68
N SER A 220 47.72 -7.14 0.23
CA SER A 220 47.92 -8.03 1.39
C SER A 220 46.60 -8.36 2.07
N VAL A 221 46.22 -9.63 1.97
CA VAL A 221 45.29 -10.30 2.88
C VAL A 221 46.07 -10.60 4.16
N LYS A 222 45.61 -10.10 5.31
CA LYS A 222 45.77 -10.71 6.66
C LYS A 222 45.11 -9.83 7.72
N GLY A 223 44.27 -10.45 8.55
CA GLY A 223 43.62 -9.87 9.73
C GLY A 223 42.20 -10.39 9.88
#